data_AF-A0A2G9URU4-F1
#
_entry.id   AF-A0A2G9URU4-F1
#
_cell.length_a   1.000
_cell.length_b   1.000
_cell.length_c   1.000
_cell.angle_alpha   90.00
_cell.angle_beta   90.00
_cell.angle_gamma   90.00
#
_symmetry.space_group_name_H-M   'P 1'
#
loop_
_entity.id
_entity.type
_entity.pdbx_description
1 polymer ?
#
loop_
_entity_poly.entity_id
_entity_poly.type
_entity_poly.pdbx_seq_one_letter_code
_entity_poly.pdbx_strand_id
1 'polypeptide(L)'
;MSVTNAISGTTAAGALCLMGGGLLPSNAAQSLALGAAFISSINIGGGFLITKRMLDMFKRQGDPPEYNYMYAVPAALFLGGYYYGLQSVSEL
;
A
#
# COMPACT_ATOMS: atom_id res chain seq x y z
N MET A 1 -3.16 11.61 -13.19
CA MET A 1 -4.20 11.92 -12.19
C MET A 1 -4.60 10.72 -11.33
N SER A 2 -4.88 9.52 -11.88
CA SER A 2 -5.32 8.38 -11.04
C SER A 2 -4.19 7.76 -10.19
N VAL A 3 -3.02 7.46 -10.79
CA VAL A 3 -1.87 6.92 -10.05
C VAL A 3 -1.40 7.87 -8.94
N THR A 4 -1.32 9.16 -9.23
CA THR A 4 -0.93 10.19 -8.25
C THR A 4 -1.92 10.28 -7.08
N ASN A 5 -3.21 9.99 -7.30
CA ASN A 5 -4.19 9.90 -6.23
C ASN A 5 -3.99 8.64 -5.38
N ALA A 6 -3.75 7.47 -6.02
CA ALA A 6 -3.45 6.24 -5.28
C ALA A 6 -2.20 6.40 -4.39
N ILE A 7 -1.16 7.06 -4.92
CA ILE A 7 0.10 7.32 -4.20
C ILE A 7 -0.11 8.33 -3.07
N SER A 8 -0.99 9.34 -3.22
CA SER A 8 -1.24 10.28 -2.11
C SER A 8 -1.82 9.62 -0.86
N GLY A 9 -2.37 8.40 -0.99
CA GLY A 9 -2.75 7.54 0.14
C GLY A 9 -1.59 7.12 1.05
N THR A 10 -0.33 7.43 0.74
CA THR A 10 0.82 7.21 1.64
C THR A 10 0.73 8.02 2.94
N THR A 11 -0.26 8.91 3.10
CA THR A 11 -0.68 9.45 4.40
C THR A 11 -0.93 8.36 5.45
N ALA A 12 -1.24 7.12 5.03
CA ALA A 12 -1.30 5.94 5.89
C ALA A 12 -0.02 5.75 6.72
N ALA A 13 1.16 6.02 6.17
CA ALA A 13 2.42 5.87 6.90
C ALA A 13 2.49 6.83 8.10
N GLY A 14 2.09 8.09 7.91
CA GLY A 14 2.01 9.07 9.00
C GLY A 14 0.97 8.68 10.05
N ALA A 15 -0.19 8.15 9.61
CA ALA A 15 -1.22 7.64 10.50
C ALA A 15 -0.71 6.46 11.35
N LEU A 16 0.02 5.51 10.74
CA LEU A 16 0.61 4.37 11.43
C LEU A 16 1.67 4.79 12.46
N CYS A 17 2.47 5.83 12.17
CA CYS A 17 3.43 6.38 13.15
C CYS A 17 2.76 7.01 14.38
N LEU A 18 1.52 7.52 14.24
CA LEU A 18 0.74 8.12 15.32
C LEU A 18 -0.22 7.12 16.00
N MET A 19 -0.40 5.95 15.40
CA MET A 19 -1.22 4.88 15.94
C MET A 19 -0.51 4.26 17.15
N GLY A 20 -1.30 3.84 18.15
CA GLY A 20 -0.77 3.27 19.37
C GLY A 20 -1.89 2.79 20.29
N GLY A 21 -1.56 2.51 21.55
CA GLY A 21 -2.49 1.92 22.51
C GLY A 21 -2.40 0.40 22.51
N GLY A 22 -3.54 -0.28 22.69
CA GLY A 22 -3.65 -1.74 22.61
C GLY A 22 -4.44 -2.16 21.37
N LEU A 23 -5.35 -3.13 21.53
CA LEU A 23 -6.33 -3.46 20.49
C LEU A 23 -7.24 -2.29 20.11
N LEU A 24 -7.46 -1.36 21.04
CA LEU A 24 -8.27 -0.16 20.86
C LEU A 24 -7.43 1.09 21.19
N PRO A 25 -7.75 2.24 20.55
CA PRO A 25 -7.10 3.51 20.86
C PRO A 25 -7.44 3.94 22.29
N SER A 26 -6.47 4.50 23.00
CA SER A 26 -6.62 4.97 24.38
C SER A 26 -6.84 6.48 24.50
N ASN A 27 -6.64 7.25 23.41
CA ASN A 27 -6.81 8.69 23.39
C ASN A 27 -7.33 9.20 22.03
N ALA A 28 -7.76 10.47 22.01
CA ALA A 28 -8.32 11.09 20.81
C ALA A 28 -7.36 11.12 19.62
N ALA A 29 -6.06 11.31 19.86
CA ALA A 29 -5.05 11.33 18.79
C ALA A 29 -4.93 9.95 18.10
N GLN A 30 -4.93 8.87 18.87
CA GLN A 30 -4.91 7.50 18.33
C GLN A 30 -6.20 7.14 17.60
N SER A 31 -7.36 7.61 18.08
CA SER A 31 -8.63 7.43 17.36
C SER A 31 -8.62 8.14 16.00
N LEU A 32 -8.08 9.36 15.94
CA LEU A 32 -7.90 10.09 14.69
C LEU A 32 -6.88 9.40 13.77
N ALA A 33 -5.79 8.87 14.33
CA ALA A 33 -4.80 8.09 13.56
C ALA A 33 -5.43 6.84 12.94
N LEU A 34 -6.30 6.13 13.67
CA LEU A 34 -7.06 4.99 13.14
C LEU A 34 -8.00 5.41 12.02
N GLY A 35 -8.74 6.51 12.18
CA GLY A 35 -9.58 7.07 11.12
C GLY A 35 -8.77 7.48 9.89
N ALA A 36 -7.61 8.12 10.09
CA ALA A 36 -6.72 8.53 9.02
C ALA A 36 -6.14 7.34 8.25
N ALA A 37 -5.72 6.28 8.95
CA ALA A 37 -5.24 5.04 8.34
C ALA A 37 -6.36 4.36 7.52
N PHE A 38 -7.58 4.30 8.06
CA PHE A 38 -8.73 3.75 7.38
C PHE A 38 -9.06 4.49 6.08
N ILE A 39 -9.21 5.82 6.12
CA ILE A 39 -9.49 6.62 4.93
C ILE A 39 -8.34 6.52 3.91
N SER A 40 -7.08 6.52 4.38
CA SER A 40 -5.92 6.34 3.52
C SER A 40 -5.93 4.99 2.80
N SER A 41 -6.33 3.91 3.47
CA SER A 41 -6.45 2.57 2.85
C SER A 41 -7.50 2.53 1.74
N ILE A 42 -8.61 3.25 1.88
CA ILE A 42 -9.63 3.39 0.83
C ILE A 42 -9.03 4.09 -0.39
N ASN A 43 -8.21 5.14 -0.17
CA ASN A 43 -7.54 5.83 -1.27
C ASN A 43 -6.54 4.92 -1.99
N ILE A 44 -5.69 4.19 -1.26
CA ILE A 44 -4.74 3.24 -1.85
C ILE A 44 -5.49 2.17 -2.66
N GLY A 45 -6.43 1.47 -2.03
CA GLY A 45 -7.16 0.36 -2.66
C GLY A 45 -8.00 0.80 -3.84
N GLY A 46 -8.80 1.86 -3.67
CA GLY A 46 -9.64 2.42 -4.72
C GLY A 46 -8.83 3.03 -5.86
N GLY A 47 -7.77 3.78 -5.53
CA GLY A 47 -6.91 4.46 -6.50
C GLY A 47 -6.20 3.49 -7.44
N PHE A 48 -5.60 2.42 -6.91
CA PHE A 48 -4.94 1.42 -7.75
C PHE A 48 -5.94 0.56 -8.54
N LEU A 49 -7.12 0.26 -7.98
CA LEU A 49 -8.17 -0.46 -8.71
C LEU A 49 -8.68 0.33 -9.92
N ILE A 50 -8.95 1.62 -9.74
CA ILE A 50 -9.39 2.49 -10.85
C ILE A 50 -8.25 2.72 -11.84
N THR A 51 -7.01 2.89 -11.37
CA THR A 51 -5.83 2.98 -12.25
C THR A 51 -5.76 1.76 -13.17
N LYS A 52 -5.91 0.54 -12.63
CA LYS A 52 -5.90 -0.68 -13.43
C LYS A 52 -7.00 -0.64 -14.51
N ARG A 53 -8.23 -0.30 -14.13
CA ARG A 53 -9.36 -0.18 -15.08
C ARG A 53 -9.09 0.84 -16.19
N MET A 54 -8.47 1.97 -15.86
CA MET A 54 -8.10 2.99 -16.85
C MET A 54 -7.03 2.49 -17.81
N LEU A 55 -6.01 1.78 -17.30
CA LEU A 55 -4.94 1.23 -18.13
C LEU A 55 -5.43 0.08 -19.02
N ASP A 56 -6.37 -0.74 -18.52
CA ASP A 56 -6.97 -1.84 -19.28
C ASP A 56 -7.73 -1.33 -20.53
N MET A 57 -8.20 -0.07 -20.56
CA MET A 57 -8.86 0.52 -21.74
C MET A 57 -7.90 0.77 -22.92
N PHE A 58 -6.59 0.80 -22.69
CA PHE A 58 -5.60 1.00 -23.75
C PHE A 58 -5.16 -0.32 -24.43
N LYS A 59 -5.63 -1.46 -23.91
CA LYS A 59 -5.34 -2.78 -24.48
C LYS A 59 -6.12 -2.99 -25.77
N ARG A 60 -5.48 -3.52 -26.79
CA ARG A 60 -6.06 -3.76 -28.11
C ARG A 60 -6.39 -5.24 -28.29
N GLN A 61 -7.32 -5.50 -29.20
CA GLN A 61 -7.60 -6.85 -29.65
C GLN A 61 -6.40 -7.37 -30.44
N GLY A 62 -5.79 -8.47 -29.98
CA GLY A 62 -4.60 -9.07 -30.61
C GLY A 62 -3.26 -8.76 -29.93
N ASP A 63 -3.26 -7.99 -28.83
CA ASP A 63 -2.05 -7.81 -28.03
C ASP A 63 -1.59 -9.15 -27.43
N PRO A 64 -0.27 -9.39 -27.34
CA PRO A 64 0.28 -10.60 -26.73
C PRO A 64 -0.15 -10.72 -25.26
N PRO A 65 -0.20 -11.96 -24.72
CA PRO A 65 -0.61 -12.19 -23.35
C PRO A 65 0.30 -11.47 -22.35
N GLU A 66 -0.30 -10.79 -21.38
CA GLU A 66 0.42 -10.08 -20.33
C GLU A 66 0.73 -11.00 -19.15
N TYR A 67 1.97 -10.94 -18.67
CA TYR A 67 2.44 -11.70 -17.51
C TYR A 67 2.66 -10.82 -16.28
N ASN A 68 1.67 -9.98 -15.94
CA ASN A 68 1.79 -8.98 -14.86
C ASN A 68 2.07 -9.59 -13.48
N TYR A 69 1.76 -10.87 -13.28
CA TYR A 69 2.12 -11.58 -12.05
C TYR A 69 3.63 -11.72 -11.85
N MET A 70 4.44 -11.62 -12.91
CA MET A 70 5.91 -11.64 -12.80
C MET A 70 6.44 -10.45 -12.00
N TYR A 71 5.71 -9.32 -11.93
CA TYR A 71 6.07 -8.19 -11.08
C TYR A 71 5.95 -8.51 -9.58
N ALA A 72 5.30 -9.62 -9.19
CA ALA A 72 5.31 -10.09 -7.82
C ALA A 72 6.72 -10.58 -7.38
N VAL A 73 7.56 -11.03 -8.32
CA VAL A 73 8.92 -11.50 -8.02
C VAL A 73 9.80 -10.39 -7.43
N PRO A 74 10.02 -9.23 -8.10
CA PRO A 74 10.81 -8.14 -7.52
C PRO A 74 10.15 -7.56 -6.26
N ALA A 75 8.81 -7.51 -6.18
CA ALA A 75 8.12 -7.03 -4.99
C ALA A 75 8.35 -7.94 -3.77
N ALA A 76 8.25 -9.25 -3.96
CA ALA A 76 8.51 -10.24 -2.91
C ALA A 76 9.98 -10.25 -2.50
N LEU A 77 10.91 -10.14 -3.45
CA LEU A 77 12.35 -10.03 -3.16
C LEU A 77 12.65 -8.78 -2.32
N PHE A 78 12.06 -7.63 -2.66
CA PHE A 78 12.25 -6.39 -1.92
C PHE A 78 11.72 -6.50 -0.48
N LEU A 79 10.47 -6.95 -0.31
CA LEU A 79 9.85 -7.08 1.02
C LEU A 79 10.52 -8.18 1.87
N GLY A 80 10.86 -9.31 1.25
CA GLY A 80 11.55 -10.41 1.91
C GLY A 80 12.96 -10.05 2.34
N GLY A 81 13.70 -9.34 1.49
CA GLY A 81 15.03 -8.80 1.82
C GLY A 81 14.97 -7.79 2.96
N TYR A 82 14.00 -6.87 2.93
CA TYR A 82 13.77 -5.93 4.03
C TYR A 82 13.44 -6.65 5.35
N TYR A 83 12.54 -7.63 5.31
CA TYR A 83 12.18 -8.43 6.49
C TYR A 83 13.36 -9.22 7.06
N TYR A 84 14.16 -9.85 6.19
CA TYR A 84 15.37 -10.53 6.60
C TYR A 84 16.37 -9.57 7.27
N GLY A 85 16.53 -8.37 6.72
CA GLY A 85 17.35 -7.31 7.32
C GLY A 85 16.82 -6.82 8.68
N LEU A 86 15.50 -6.74 8.88
CA LEU A 86 14.93 -6.41 10.18
C LEU A 86 15.24 -7.46 11.25
N GLN A 87 15.20 -8.75 10.88
CA GLN A 87 15.52 -9.84 11.80
C GLN A 87 17.00 -9.82 12.18
N SER A 88 17.90 -9.65 11.23
CA SER A 88 19.35 -9.65 11.51
C SER A 88 19.80 -8.47 12.39
N VAL A 89 19.12 -7.32 12.30
CA VAL A 89 19.38 -6.17 13.19
C VAL A 89 18.85 -6.42 14.60
N SER A 90 17.75 -7.15 14.75
CA SER A 90 17.17 -7.43 16.08
C SER A 90 17.96 -8.43 16.93
N GLU A 91 18.88 -9.18 16.32
CA GLU A 91 19.77 -10.13 17.00
C GLU A 91 21.09 -9.49 17.51
N LEU A 92 21.33 -8.20 17.21
CA LEU A 92 22.48 -7.40 17.68
C LEU A 92 22.10 -6.52 18.88
#